data_AF-A0A7X1NVM5-F1
#
_entry.id   AF-A0A7X1NVM5-F1
#
_cell.length_a   1.000
_cell.length_b   1.000
_cell.length_c   1.000
_cell.angle_alpha   90.00
_cell.angle_beta   90.00
_cell.angle_gamma   90.00
#
_symmetry.space_group_name_H-M   'P 1'
#
loop_
_entity.id
_entity.type
_entity.pdbx_description
1 polymer ?
#
loop_
_entity_poly.entity_id
_entity_poly.type
_entity_poly.pdbx_seq_one_letter_code
_entity_poly.pdbx_strand_id
1 'polypeptide(L)'
;MSPHPLSWRALETRVGLDALPDFHRAFLAWRGVEGAAEMPLRRVGQRVEAELNRLVQAGRASRDGDDWQLWPGVLAGFDAAQPYLSSED
;
A
#
# COMPACT_ATOMS: atom_id res chain seq x y z
N MET A 1 10.24 21.43 1.62
CA MET A 1 9.03 20.75 1.11
C MET A 1 8.46 19.91 2.23
N SER A 2 7.23 20.20 2.67
CA SER A 2 6.54 19.26 3.57
C SER A 2 6.28 17.99 2.76
N PRO A 3 6.62 16.80 3.27
CA PRO A 3 6.37 15.60 2.51
C PRO A 3 4.85 15.43 2.38
N HIS A 4 4.36 15.36 1.14
CA HIS A 4 2.93 15.28 0.86
C HIS A 4 2.45 13.85 1.12
N PRO A 5 1.18 13.65 1.51
CA PRO A 5 0.62 12.31 1.60
C PRO A 5 0.71 11.59 0.26
N LEU A 6 1.02 10.29 0.31
CA LEU A 6 1.05 9.43 -0.86
C LEU A 6 -0.31 8.77 -1.06
N SER A 7 -0.93 9.01 -2.21
CA SER A 7 -2.11 8.26 -2.66
C SER A 7 -1.75 6.79 -2.89
N TRP A 8 -2.48 5.88 -2.23
CA TRP A 8 -2.34 4.44 -2.45
C TRP A 8 -2.72 4.07 -3.88
N ARG A 9 -3.82 4.62 -4.42
CA ARG A 9 -4.23 4.39 -5.81
C ARG A 9 -3.20 4.86 -6.83
N ALA A 10 -2.54 5.99 -6.58
CA ALA A 10 -1.46 6.47 -7.44
C ALA A 10 -0.25 5.52 -7.39
N LEU A 11 0.07 4.97 -6.21
CA LEU A 11 1.11 3.96 -6.07
C LEU A 11 0.76 2.68 -6.85
N GLU A 12 -0.46 2.16 -6.73
CA GLU A 12 -0.92 1.00 -7.51
C GLU A 12 -0.86 1.23 -9.02
N THR A 13 -1.17 2.46 -9.46
CA THR A 13 -1.06 2.85 -10.87
C THR A 13 0.38 2.80 -11.37
N ARG A 14 1.36 3.23 -10.55
CA ARG A 14 2.79 3.15 -10.88
C ARG A 14 3.31 1.70 -10.87
N VAL A 15 2.80 0.85 -9.98
CA VAL A 15 3.14 -0.58 -9.94
C VAL A 15 2.71 -1.28 -11.24
N GLY A 16 1.54 -0.92 -11.76
CA GLY A 16 0.98 -1.51 -12.98
C GLY A 16 0.27 -2.85 -12.72
N LEU A 17 -0.71 -3.17 -13.58
CA LEU A 17 -1.63 -4.28 -13.37
C LEU A 17 -0.94 -5.65 -13.28
N ASP A 18 0.13 -5.86 -14.03
CA ASP A 18 0.84 -7.14 -14.08
C ASP A 18 1.59 -7.44 -12.77
N ALA A 19 2.15 -6.42 -12.13
CA ALA A 19 2.91 -6.54 -10.88
C ALA A 19 2.06 -6.35 -9.62
N LEU A 20 0.84 -5.81 -9.77
CA LEU A 20 -0.03 -5.45 -8.65
C LEU A 20 -0.34 -6.61 -7.69
N PRO A 21 -0.64 -7.85 -8.16
CA PRO A 21 -0.87 -8.97 -7.27
C PRO A 21 0.30 -9.28 -6.33
N ASP A 22 1.52 -9.26 -6.84
CA ASP A 22 2.72 -9.59 -6.07
C ASP A 22 3.10 -8.44 -5.13
N PHE A 23 2.91 -7.20 -5.56
CA PHE A 23 3.03 -6.03 -4.71
C PHE A 23 2.07 -6.08 -3.51
N HIS A 24 0.80 -6.44 -3.73
CA HIS A 24 -0.18 -6.59 -2.65
C HIS A 24 0.20 -7.70 -1.67
N ARG A 25 0.68 -8.84 -2.16
CA ARG A 25 1.16 -9.93 -1.31
C ARG A 25 2.37 -9.51 -0.49
N ALA A 26 3.32 -8.80 -1.11
CA ALA A 26 4.48 -8.26 -0.43
C ALA A 26 4.08 -7.27 0.67
N PHE A 27 3.12 -6.38 0.39
CA PHE A 27 2.58 -5.46 1.39
C PHE A 27 1.96 -6.22 2.57
N LEU A 28 1.11 -7.22 2.31
CA LEU A 28 0.51 -8.05 3.36
C LEU A 28 1.57 -8.79 4.20
N ALA A 29 2.57 -9.38 3.57
CA ALA A 29 3.66 -10.05 4.26
C ALA A 29 4.45 -9.08 5.15
N TRP A 30 4.80 -7.90 4.63
CA TRP A 30 5.47 -6.84 5.38
C TRP A 30 4.63 -6.35 6.59
N ARG A 31 3.30 -6.36 6.46
CA ARG A 31 2.36 -6.06 7.55
C ARG A 31 2.18 -7.20 8.56
N GLY A 32 2.86 -8.32 8.38
CA GLY A 32 2.77 -9.50 9.25
C GLY A 32 1.54 -10.38 9.00
N VAL A 33 0.90 -10.25 7.84
CA VAL A 33 -0.23 -11.13 7.46
C VAL A 33 0.30 -12.46 6.94
N GLU A 34 0.13 -13.50 7.73
CA GLU A 34 0.54 -14.87 7.38
C GLU A 34 -0.25 -15.43 6.19
N GLY A 35 0.44 -16.26 5.39
CA GLY A 35 -0.17 -16.97 4.25
C GLY A 35 -0.51 -16.09 3.05
N ALA A 36 -0.09 -14.82 3.01
CA ALA A 36 -0.42 -13.89 1.93
C ALA A 36 -0.03 -14.42 0.53
N ALA A 37 1.08 -15.14 0.42
CA ALA A 37 1.57 -15.72 -0.84
C ALA A 37 0.56 -16.69 -1.48
N GLU A 38 -0.11 -17.50 -0.68
CA GLU A 38 -1.02 -18.56 -1.14
C GLU A 38 -2.48 -18.11 -1.21
N MET A 39 -2.79 -16.89 -0.73
CA MET A 39 -4.16 -16.39 -0.72
C MET A 39 -4.72 -16.20 -2.14
N PRO A 40 -6.00 -16.55 -2.37
CA PRO A 40 -6.71 -16.17 -3.60
C PRO A 40 -6.72 -14.65 -3.77
N LEU A 41 -6.57 -14.15 -5.01
CA LEU A 41 -6.45 -12.72 -5.30
C LEU A 41 -7.59 -11.86 -4.73
N ARG A 42 -8.83 -12.36 -4.78
CA ARG A 42 -9.97 -11.67 -4.16
C ARG A 42 -9.75 -11.44 -2.65
N ARG A 43 -9.17 -12.42 -1.96
CA ARG A 43 -8.89 -12.32 -0.52
C ARG A 43 -7.69 -11.43 -0.25
N VAL A 44 -6.69 -11.40 -1.14
CA VAL A 44 -5.56 -10.47 -1.08
C VAL A 44 -6.07 -9.03 -1.09
N GLY A 45 -6.89 -8.64 -2.06
CA GLY A 45 -7.43 -7.27 -2.15
C GLY A 45 -8.21 -6.86 -0.89
N GLN A 46 -9.12 -7.71 -0.41
CA GLN A 46 -9.86 -7.46 0.83
C GLN A 46 -8.95 -7.28 2.06
N ARG A 47 -7.83 -8.00 2.12
CA ARG A 47 -6.87 -7.88 3.22
C ARG A 47 -6.04 -6.61 3.09
N VAL A 48 -5.66 -6.21 1.87
CA VAL A 48 -4.96 -4.93 1.63
C VAL A 48 -5.81 -3.77 2.12
N GLU A 49 -7.09 -3.71 1.71
CA GLU A 49 -8.02 -2.69 2.18
C GLU A 49 -8.16 -2.66 3.71
N ALA A 50 -8.20 -3.85 4.34
CA ALA A 50 -8.26 -3.96 5.79
C ALA A 50 -6.99 -3.40 6.47
N GLU A 51 -5.80 -3.67 5.96
CA GLU A 51 -4.55 -3.09 6.50
C GLU A 51 -4.47 -1.57 6.28
N LEU A 52 -4.92 -1.07 5.13
CA LEU A 52 -4.98 0.37 4.85
C LEU A 52 -5.96 1.07 5.80
N ASN A 53 -7.10 0.46 6.09
CA ASN A 53 -8.02 0.99 7.09
C ASN A 53 -7.43 0.95 8.51
N ARG A 54 -6.60 -0.04 8.85
CA ARG A 54 -5.86 -0.04 10.13
C ARG A 54 -4.83 1.09 10.19
N LEU A 55 -4.18 1.43 9.08
CA LEU A 55 -3.31 2.60 9.00
C LEU A 55 -4.10 3.90 9.28
N VAL A 56 -5.31 4.03 8.76
CA VAL A 56 -6.20 5.16 9.07
C VAL A 56 -6.54 5.21 10.55
N GLN A 57 -6.95 4.08 11.14
CA GLN A 57 -7.26 3.99 12.57
C GLN A 57 -6.07 4.33 13.47
N ALA A 58 -4.85 4.01 13.02
CA ALA A 58 -3.61 4.33 13.71
C ALA A 58 -3.13 5.79 13.49
N GLY A 59 -3.90 6.63 12.79
CA GLY A 59 -3.51 8.01 12.46
C GLY A 59 -2.34 8.10 11.48
N ARG A 60 -2.01 7.00 10.80
CA ARG A 60 -0.92 6.88 9.82
C ARG A 60 -1.37 7.11 8.38
N ALA A 61 -2.66 7.20 8.14
CA ALA A 61 -3.23 7.57 6.85
C ALA A 61 -4.54 8.32 7.07
N SER A 62 -5.08 8.92 6.02
CA SER A 62 -6.47 9.36 5.97
C SER A 62 -7.20 8.69 4.79
N ARG A 63 -8.53 8.63 4.89
CA ARG A 63 -9.41 8.19 3.80
C ARG A 63 -9.85 9.43 3.02
N ASP A 64 -9.71 9.41 1.71
CA ASP A 64 -10.24 10.44 0.81
C ASP A 64 -11.07 9.76 -0.30
N GLY A 65 -12.39 9.73 -0.09
CA GLY A 65 -13.31 8.92 -0.90
C GLY A 65 -12.90 7.44 -0.93
N ASP A 66 -12.60 6.95 -2.13
CA ASP A 66 -12.19 5.56 -2.39
C ASP A 66 -10.67 5.34 -2.31
N ASP A 67 -9.90 6.37 -1.92
CA ASP A 67 -8.44 6.32 -1.83
C ASP A 67 -7.94 6.45 -0.38
N TRP A 68 -6.70 6.03 -0.16
CA TRP A 68 -5.99 6.17 1.10
C TRP A 68 -4.79 7.09 0.90
N GLN A 69 -4.76 8.20 1.63
CA GLN A 69 -3.65 9.12 1.67
C GLN A 69 -2.71 8.71 2.80
N LEU A 70 -1.58 8.10 2.46
CA LEU A 70 -0.60 7.61 3.42
C LEU A 70 0.32 8.75 3.86
N TRP A 71 0.49 8.95 5.16
CA TRP A 71 1.45 9.94 5.63
C TRP A 71 2.89 9.55 5.24
N PRO A 72 3.79 10.55 5.13
CA PRO A 72 5.20 10.32 4.88
C PRO A 72 5.84 9.32 5.85
N GLY A 73 6.69 8.43 5.32
CA GLY A 73 7.39 7.42 6.11
C GLY A 73 6.56 6.21 6.53
N VAL A 74 5.26 6.15 6.19
CA VAL A 74 4.40 5.00 6.51
C VAL A 74 4.90 3.72 5.86
N LEU A 75 5.43 3.82 4.64
CA LEU A 75 6.00 2.70 3.88
C LEU A 75 7.52 2.54 4.10
N ALA A 76 8.10 3.19 5.12
CA ALA A 76 9.51 3.01 5.43
C ALA A 76 9.80 1.53 5.76
N GLY A 77 10.83 0.96 5.12
CA GLY A 77 11.18 -0.45 5.23
C GLY A 77 10.28 -1.42 4.44
N PHE A 78 9.37 -0.90 3.61
CA PHE A 78 8.66 -1.71 2.62
C PHE A 78 9.38 -1.65 1.27
N ASP A 79 10.32 -2.57 1.06
CA ASP A 79 11.26 -2.51 -0.08
C ASP A 79 10.56 -2.57 -1.45
N ALA A 80 9.46 -3.32 -1.56
CA ALA A 80 8.71 -3.44 -2.82
C ALA A 80 8.06 -2.12 -3.28
N ALA A 81 7.88 -1.13 -2.39
CA ALA A 81 7.40 0.19 -2.78
C ALA A 81 8.51 1.11 -3.29
N GLN A 82 9.77 0.91 -2.89
CA GLN A 82 10.89 1.83 -3.16
C GLN A 82 11.02 2.27 -4.63
N PRO A 83 10.89 1.38 -5.63
CA PRO A 83 10.98 1.78 -7.04
C PRO A 83 9.93 2.81 -7.47
N TYR A 84 8.81 2.90 -6.75
CA TYR A 84 7.63 3.70 -7.10
C TYR A 84 7.46 4.95 -6.23
N LEU A 85 8.28 5.11 -5.19
CA LEU A 85 8.25 6.26 -4.29
C LEU A 85 9.02 7.47 -4.83
N SER A 86 9.93 7.27 -5.79
CA SER A 86 10.85 8.31 -6.28
C SER A 86 10.38 9.07 -7.53
N SER A 87 9.10 8.95 -7.92
CA SER A 87 8.56 9.72 -9.05
C SER A 87 8.16 11.12 -8.60
N GLU A 88 9.15 11.97 -8.32
CA GLU A 88 9.06 13.42 -8.52
C GLU A 88 9.63 13.71 -9.91
N ASP A 89 8.75 13.92 -10.89
CA ASP A 89 9.02 14.79 -12.04
C ASP A 89 8.23 16.09 -11.82
#